data_AF-T1BNG0-F1
#
_entry.id   AF-T1BNG0-F1
#
_cell.length_a   1.000
_cell.length_b   1.000
_cell.length_c   1.000
_cell.angle_alpha   90.00
_cell.angle_beta   90.00
_cell.angle_gamma   90.00
#
_symmetry.space_group_name_H-M   'P 1'
#
loop_
_entity.id
_entity.type
_entity.pdbx_description
1 polymer ?
#
loop_
_entity_poly.entity_id
_entity_poly.type
_entity_poly.pdbx_seq_one_letter_code
_entity_poly.pdbx_strand_id
1 'polypeptide(L)'
;MKNNLLIFIALLLALIQVPVHADMTLEIVTQGAQLTPIAVLPFAGDGGGSHQLSAVIAADLKRSGLFDPLDTRGVSPAPADVEGVNWDTWQAQHANFIVVGNVQEEPATHHIKLNFRLVELPNEWHISTCLLTDPRTSTVWWHTMRLMP
;
A
#
# COMPACT_ATOMS: atom_id res chain seq x y z
N MET A 1 30.40 47.63 39.29
CA MET A 1 29.97 46.53 40.19
C MET A 1 28.73 45.78 39.69
N LYS A 2 27.74 46.43 39.02
CA LYS A 2 26.48 45.78 38.58
C LYS A 2 26.65 44.72 37.47
N ASN A 3 27.58 44.91 36.52
CA ASN A 3 27.83 43.96 35.42
C ASN A 3 28.48 42.66 35.92
N ASN A 4 29.36 42.73 36.91
CA ASN A 4 30.03 41.54 37.47
C ASN A 4 29.04 40.68 38.27
N LEU A 5 28.06 41.30 38.92
CA LEU A 5 26.97 40.61 39.62
C LEU A 5 26.07 39.85 38.63
N LEU A 6 25.73 40.44 37.49
CA LEU A 6 24.95 39.78 36.45
C LEU A 6 25.69 38.57 35.85
N ILE A 7 27.01 38.69 35.63
CA ILE A 7 27.84 37.57 35.17
C ILE A 7 27.85 36.44 36.19
N PHE A 8 27.95 36.76 37.49
CA PHE A 8 27.93 35.76 38.56
C PHE A 8 26.59 35.03 38.64
N ILE A 9 25.48 35.75 38.48
CA ILE A 9 24.13 35.16 38.47
C ILE A 9 23.92 34.28 37.23
N ALA A 10 24.39 34.71 36.06
CA ALA A 10 24.32 33.91 34.83
C ALA A 10 25.15 32.62 34.94
N LEU A 11 26.34 32.69 35.54
CA LEU A 11 27.18 31.53 35.78
C LEU A 11 26.52 30.55 36.77
N LEU A 12 25.85 31.08 37.81
CA LEU A 12 25.11 30.27 38.77
C LEU A 12 23.91 29.56 38.12
N LEU A 13 23.17 30.23 37.23
CA LEU A 13 22.06 29.63 36.48
C LEU A 13 22.52 28.56 35.48
N ALA A 14 23.71 28.72 34.89
CA ALA A 14 24.29 27.74 33.99
C ALA A 14 24.64 26.41 34.68
N LEU A 15 24.85 26.41 36.01
CA LEU A 15 25.11 25.20 36.78
C LEU A 15 23.85 24.36 37.06
N ILE A 16 22.65 24.87 36.82
CA ILE A 16 21.37 24.23 37.19
C ILE A 16 20.70 23.58 35.96
N GLN A 17 21.48 23.00 35.04
CA GLN A 17 20.91 22.28 33.90
C GLN A 17 20.31 20.95 34.37
N VAL A 18 18.98 20.82 34.34
CA VAL A 18 18.29 19.55 34.60
C VAL A 18 18.22 18.76 33.29
N PRO A 19 18.76 17.54 33.21
CA PRO A 19 18.64 16.72 32.01
C PRO A 19 17.18 16.27 31.86
N VAL A 20 16.50 16.78 30.82
CA VAL A 20 15.23 16.21 30.35
C VAL A 20 15.57 14.96 29.55
N HIS A 21 15.28 13.80 30.13
CA HIS A 21 15.28 12.54 29.40
C HIS A 21 13.91 12.38 28.73
N ALA A 22 13.85 12.61 27.43
CA ALA A 22 12.71 12.24 26.61
C ALA A 22 12.74 10.72 26.40
N ASP A 23 12.28 9.98 27.41
CA ASP A 23 12.10 8.54 27.32
C ASP A 23 10.79 8.26 26.57
N MET A 24 10.86 8.31 25.25
CA MET A 24 9.76 7.87 24.39
C MET A 24 9.92 6.37 24.14
N THR A 25 9.52 5.58 25.14
CA THR A 25 9.34 4.14 24.97
C THR A 25 8.02 3.91 24.24
N LEU A 26 8.08 3.97 22.90
CA LEU A 26 6.96 3.54 22.06
C LEU A 26 6.97 2.01 22.01
N GLU A 27 6.36 1.39 23.01
CA GLU A 27 6.01 -0.02 22.94
C GLU A 27 4.81 -0.14 21.99
N ILE A 28 5.05 -0.43 20.72
CA ILE A 28 3.98 -0.89 19.83
C ILE A 28 3.64 -2.31 20.29
N VAL A 29 2.76 -2.41 21.28
CA VAL A 29 2.10 -3.66 21.62
C VAL A 29 1.15 -3.97 20.47
N THR A 30 1.68 -4.56 19.39
CA THR A 30 0.87 -5.26 18.40
C THR A 30 0.37 -6.54 19.06
N GLN A 31 -0.68 -6.41 19.89
CA GLN A 31 -1.48 -7.55 20.29
C GLN A 31 -2.10 -8.12 19.02
N GLY A 32 -1.42 -9.09 18.40
CA GLY A 32 -1.90 -9.90 17.29
C GLY A 32 -2.48 -9.10 16.12
N ALA A 33 -1.65 -8.34 15.39
CA ALA A 33 -2.03 -7.91 14.05
C ALA A 33 -2.23 -9.16 13.21
N GLN A 34 -3.47 -9.61 13.11
CA GLN A 34 -3.87 -10.63 12.16
C GLN A 34 -3.63 -10.02 10.78
N LEU A 35 -2.63 -10.53 10.08
CA LEU A 35 -2.38 -10.16 8.70
C LEU A 35 -3.61 -10.53 7.88
N THR A 36 -4.00 -9.65 6.96
CA THR A 36 -5.18 -9.88 6.11
C THR A 36 -4.80 -10.76 4.92
N PRO A 37 -5.36 -11.98 4.78
CA PRO A 37 -5.11 -12.84 3.62
C PRO A 37 -5.49 -12.18 2.29
N ILE A 38 -4.57 -12.17 1.33
CA ILE A 38 -4.80 -11.62 -0.02
C ILE A 38 -4.23 -12.52 -1.10
N ALA A 39 -5.01 -12.86 -2.12
CA ALA A 39 -4.51 -13.59 -3.28
C ALA A 39 -4.10 -12.62 -4.39
N VAL A 40 -2.81 -12.56 -4.71
CA VAL A 40 -2.31 -11.79 -5.85
C VAL A 40 -2.16 -12.73 -7.04
N LEU A 41 -3.14 -12.73 -7.95
CA LEU A 41 -3.15 -13.63 -9.10
C LEU A 41 -2.08 -13.22 -10.12
N PRO A 42 -1.55 -14.18 -10.90
CA PRO A 42 -0.70 -13.83 -12.04
C PRO A 42 -1.49 -12.94 -13.00
N PHE A 43 -0.84 -11.88 -13.47
CA PHE A 43 -1.46 -10.98 -14.43
C PHE A 43 -1.50 -11.63 -15.82
N ALA A 44 -2.65 -11.54 -16.50
CA ALA A 44 -2.75 -12.00 -17.88
C ALA A 44 -1.98 -11.07 -18.84
N GLY A 45 -1.42 -11.62 -19.92
CA GLY A 45 -0.72 -10.85 -20.96
C GLY A 45 0.61 -11.48 -21.36
N ASP A 46 1.05 -11.15 -22.58
CA ASP A 46 2.17 -11.81 -23.27
C ASP A 46 3.55 -11.22 -22.96
N GLY A 47 3.66 -10.36 -21.93
CA GLY A 47 4.93 -9.79 -21.50
C GLY A 47 5.65 -10.72 -20.51
N GLY A 48 6.95 -10.97 -20.73
CA GLY A 48 7.79 -11.76 -19.81
C GLY A 48 7.83 -11.22 -18.36
N GLY A 49 7.35 -10.00 -18.13
CA GLY A 49 7.24 -9.36 -16.81
C GLY A 49 5.90 -9.56 -16.08
N SER A 50 4.88 -10.19 -16.68
CA SER A 50 3.54 -10.30 -16.05
C SER A 50 3.56 -11.11 -14.74
N HIS A 51 4.30 -12.22 -14.71
CA HIS A 51 4.49 -13.02 -13.50
C HIS A 51 5.37 -12.31 -12.47
N GLN A 52 6.42 -11.61 -12.93
CA GLN A 52 7.30 -10.82 -12.07
C GLN A 52 6.53 -9.71 -11.36
N LEU A 53 5.56 -9.09 -12.04
CA LEU A 53 4.72 -8.03 -11.47
C LEU A 53 3.87 -8.56 -10.30
N SER A 54 3.21 -9.71 -10.44
CA SER A 54 2.45 -10.32 -9.35
C SER A 54 3.33 -10.60 -8.12
N ALA A 55 4.57 -11.07 -8.33
CA ALA A 55 5.51 -11.34 -7.24
C ALA A 55 5.97 -10.05 -6.54
N VAL A 56 6.22 -8.97 -7.30
CA VAL A 56 6.57 -7.66 -6.73
C VAL A 56 5.43 -7.10 -5.89
N ILE A 57 4.20 -7.15 -6.41
CA ILE A 57 3.01 -6.67 -5.67
C ILE A 57 2.83 -7.48 -4.37
N ALA A 58 2.93 -8.80 -4.43
CA ALA A 58 2.85 -9.65 -3.25
C ALA A 58 3.96 -9.33 -2.22
N ALA A 59 5.20 -9.13 -2.68
CA ALA A 59 6.32 -8.78 -1.81
C ALA A 59 6.12 -7.42 -1.11
N ASP A 60 5.60 -6.43 -1.84
CA ASP A 60 5.31 -5.10 -1.30
C ASP A 60 4.16 -5.14 -0.28
N LEU A 61 3.10 -5.87 -0.57
CA LEU A 61 1.98 -6.09 0.36
C LEU A 61 2.45 -6.80 1.63
N LYS A 62 3.28 -7.83 1.50
CA LYS A 62 3.87 -8.52 2.65
C LYS A 62 4.74 -7.59 3.49
N ARG A 63 5.55 -6.75 2.84
CA ARG A 63 6.44 -5.79 3.51
C ARG A 63 5.68 -4.71 4.28
N SER A 64 4.44 -4.41 3.88
CA SER A 64 3.58 -3.47 4.62
C SER A 64 3.23 -3.93 6.04
N GLY A 65 3.28 -5.25 6.31
CA GLY A 65 2.84 -5.81 7.58
C GLY A 65 1.33 -5.79 7.81
N LEU A 66 0.53 -5.48 6.77
CA LEU A 66 -0.93 -5.45 6.82
C LEU A 66 -1.57 -6.68 6.17
N PHE A 67 -0.87 -7.30 5.22
CA PHE A 67 -1.40 -8.36 4.37
C PHE A 67 -0.56 -9.64 4.45
N ASP A 68 -1.22 -10.78 4.27
CA ASP A 68 -0.59 -12.09 4.11
C ASP A 68 -0.88 -12.62 2.69
N PRO A 69 0.07 -12.47 1.74
CA PRO A 69 -0.13 -12.95 0.38
C PRO A 69 -0.22 -14.48 0.32
N LEU A 70 -1.32 -14.98 -0.24
CA LEU A 70 -1.55 -16.40 -0.48
C LEU A 70 -0.70 -16.90 -1.66
N ASP A 71 -0.43 -18.21 -1.68
CA ASP A 71 0.31 -18.85 -2.76
C ASP A 71 -0.58 -19.00 -4.01
N THR A 72 -0.24 -18.24 -5.05
CA THR A 72 -0.95 -18.25 -6.33
C THR A 72 -0.16 -18.94 -7.44
N ARG A 73 0.95 -19.63 -7.09
CA ARG A 73 1.73 -20.42 -8.05
C ARG A 73 0.87 -21.57 -8.58
N GLY A 74 0.76 -21.68 -9.90
CA GLY A 74 -0.02 -22.73 -10.57
C GLY A 74 -1.40 -22.28 -11.05
N VAL A 75 -1.81 -21.04 -10.78
CA VAL A 75 -3.00 -20.44 -11.42
C VAL A 75 -2.71 -20.28 -12.91
N SER A 76 -3.31 -21.16 -13.72
CA SER A 76 -3.18 -21.16 -15.17
C SER A 76 -4.47 -21.68 -15.83
N PRO A 77 -5.00 -21.01 -16.86
CA PRO A 77 -4.53 -19.72 -17.38
C PRO A 77 -4.72 -18.57 -16.38
N ALA A 78 -3.90 -17.53 -16.50
CA ALA A 78 -4.02 -16.33 -15.69
C ALA A 78 -5.34 -15.58 -16.03
N PRO A 79 -6.22 -15.31 -15.06
CA PRO A 79 -7.46 -14.57 -15.32
C PRO A 79 -7.15 -13.11 -15.62
N ALA A 80 -7.67 -12.60 -16.74
CA ALA A 80 -7.51 -11.19 -17.12
C ALA A 80 -8.48 -10.24 -16.40
N ASP A 81 -9.57 -10.81 -15.86
CA ASP A 81 -10.67 -10.11 -15.21
C ASP A 81 -11.23 -10.95 -14.04
N VAL A 82 -11.99 -10.28 -13.18
CA VAL A 82 -12.78 -10.81 -12.07
C VAL A 82 -13.68 -11.97 -12.52
N GLU A 83 -14.23 -11.90 -13.72
CA GLU A 83 -15.09 -12.93 -14.31
C GLU A 83 -14.37 -14.28 -14.51
N GLY A 84 -13.04 -14.27 -14.68
CA GLY A 84 -12.22 -15.47 -14.86
C GLY A 84 -11.71 -16.07 -13.54
N VAL A 85 -12.02 -15.46 -12.40
CA VAL A 85 -11.52 -15.89 -11.08
C VAL A 85 -12.35 -17.06 -10.54
N ASN A 86 -11.69 -18.12 -10.08
CA ASN A 86 -12.33 -19.20 -9.35
C ASN A 86 -12.53 -18.82 -7.86
N TRP A 87 -13.69 -18.27 -7.54
CA TRP A 87 -14.03 -17.80 -6.19
C TRP A 87 -13.99 -18.89 -5.13
N ASP A 88 -14.49 -20.08 -5.45
CA ASP A 88 -14.54 -21.21 -4.52
C ASP A 88 -13.13 -21.59 -4.02
N THR A 89 -12.15 -21.54 -4.92
CA THR A 89 -10.75 -21.83 -4.59
C THR A 89 -10.19 -20.83 -3.57
N TRP A 90 -10.41 -19.53 -3.79
CA TRP A 90 -9.86 -18.49 -2.92
C TRP A 90 -10.62 -18.35 -1.62
N GLN A 91 -11.94 -18.61 -1.63
CA GLN A 91 -12.73 -18.71 -0.42
C GLN A 91 -12.29 -19.89 0.44
N ALA A 92 -12.00 -21.05 -0.17
CA ALA A 92 -11.46 -22.21 0.54
C ALA A 92 -10.05 -21.97 1.11
N GLN A 93 -9.27 -21.07 0.50
CA GLN A 93 -7.99 -20.60 1.03
C GLN A 93 -8.12 -19.42 2.00
N HIS A 94 -9.35 -19.05 2.40
CA HIS A 94 -9.63 -17.95 3.31
C HIS A 94 -9.08 -16.59 2.86
N ALA A 95 -9.05 -16.34 1.54
CA ALA A 95 -8.71 -15.03 1.01
C ALA A 95 -9.77 -13.99 1.41
N ASN A 96 -9.33 -12.84 1.95
CA ASN A 96 -10.19 -11.67 2.15
C ASN A 96 -10.21 -10.78 0.92
N PHE A 97 -9.09 -10.75 0.17
CA PHE A 97 -8.97 -9.94 -1.03
C PHE A 97 -8.35 -10.73 -2.18
N ILE A 98 -8.68 -10.35 -3.41
CA ILE A 98 -8.07 -10.85 -4.64
C ILE A 98 -7.62 -9.67 -5.49
N VAL A 99 -6.38 -9.73 -5.97
CA VAL A 99 -5.86 -8.84 -7.01
C VAL A 99 -5.84 -9.61 -8.33
N VAL A 100 -6.53 -9.09 -9.34
CA VAL A 100 -6.60 -9.67 -10.68
C VAL A 100 -6.46 -8.59 -11.74
N GLY A 101 -5.83 -8.91 -12.86
CA GLY A 101 -5.64 -7.92 -13.91
C GLY A 101 -4.89 -8.44 -15.13
N ASN A 102 -4.61 -7.52 -16.04
CA ASN A 102 -3.83 -7.77 -17.23
C ASN A 102 -2.77 -6.69 -17.48
N VAL A 103 -1.72 -7.10 -18.18
CA VAL A 103 -0.67 -6.24 -18.69
C VAL A 103 -0.78 -6.21 -20.21
N GLN A 104 -0.80 -5.02 -20.77
CA GLN A 104 -0.75 -4.78 -22.21
C GLN A 104 0.49 -3.97 -22.52
N GLU A 105 1.32 -4.45 -23.43
CA GLU A 105 2.44 -3.68 -23.96
C GLU A 105 2.00 -2.98 -25.25
N GLU A 106 2.23 -1.67 -25.34
CA GLU A 106 1.92 -0.89 -26.52
C GLU A 106 3.11 -0.94 -27.51
N PRO A 107 2.97 -1.61 -28.67
CA PRO A 107 4.13 -1.94 -29.52
C PRO A 107 4.86 -0.74 -30.10
N ALA A 108 4.17 0.41 -30.24
CA ALA A 108 4.73 1.61 -30.85
C ALA A 108 5.59 2.44 -29.88
N THR A 109 5.25 2.41 -28.59
CA THR A 109 5.84 3.27 -27.55
C THR A 109 6.64 2.48 -26.53
N HIS A 110 6.55 1.15 -26.53
CA HIS A 110 7.03 0.26 -25.47
C HIS A 110 6.49 0.64 -24.08
N HIS A 111 5.33 1.31 -24.05
CA HIS A 111 4.66 1.62 -22.80
C HIS A 111 3.92 0.39 -22.29
N ILE A 112 4.03 0.15 -20.99
CA ILE A 112 3.30 -0.91 -20.31
C ILE A 112 2.05 -0.30 -19.69
N LYS A 113 0.88 -0.79 -20.12
CA LYS A 113 -0.40 -0.48 -19.52
C LYS A 113 -0.82 -1.61 -18.59
N LEU A 114 -0.99 -1.28 -17.32
CA LEU A 114 -1.48 -2.20 -16.30
C LEU A 114 -2.95 -1.91 -16.01
N ASN A 115 -3.81 -2.91 -16.16
CA ASN A 115 -5.19 -2.85 -15.67
C ASN A 115 -5.34 -3.87 -14.54
N PHE A 116 -5.74 -3.42 -13.36
CA PHE A 116 -5.91 -4.32 -12.20
C PHE A 116 -7.14 -3.92 -11.39
N ARG A 117 -7.67 -4.91 -10.67
CA ARG A 117 -8.78 -4.75 -9.72
C ARG A 117 -8.41 -5.43 -8.42
N LEU A 118 -8.80 -4.79 -7.33
CA LEU A 118 -8.84 -5.37 -6.00
C LEU A 118 -10.30 -5.71 -5.70
N VAL A 119 -10.55 -6.96 -5.33
CA VAL A 119 -11.89 -7.46 -4.98
C VAL A 119 -11.86 -8.01 -3.57
N GLU A 120 -12.87 -7.70 -2.76
CA GLU A 120 -13.04 -8.21 -1.40
C GLU A 120 -13.98 -9.43 -1.40
N LEU A 121 -13.71 -10.40 -0.51
CA LEU A 121 -14.53 -11.57 -0.23
C LEU A 121 -15.06 -11.43 1.22
N PRO A 122 -16.34 -11.74 1.54
CA PRO A 122 -17.39 -12.36 0.73
C PRO A 122 -18.55 -11.40 0.41
N ASN A 123 -18.68 -11.04 -0.87
CA ASN A 123 -19.83 -10.35 -1.50
C ASN A 123 -20.43 -9.13 -0.78
N GLU A 124 -19.70 -8.00 -0.75
CA GLU A 124 -20.30 -6.69 -0.96
C GLU A 124 -19.42 -5.89 -1.94
N TRP A 125 -20.00 -5.45 -3.07
CA TRP A 125 -19.27 -4.82 -4.17
C TRP A 125 -18.73 -3.44 -3.80
N HIS A 126 -17.50 -3.34 -3.30
CA HIS A 126 -16.78 -2.07 -3.15
C HIS A 126 -15.71 -1.94 -4.24
N ILE A 127 -16.08 -1.33 -5.38
CA ILE A 127 -15.18 -1.07 -6.50
C ILE A 127 -14.28 0.12 -6.14
N SER A 128 -13.02 -0.14 -5.78
CA SER A 128 -11.98 0.89 -5.66
C SER A 128 -11.09 0.87 -6.90
N THR A 129 -11.41 1.71 -7.88
CA THR A 129 -10.52 1.95 -9.04
C THR A 129 -9.56 3.09 -8.70
N CYS A 130 -8.27 2.79 -8.55
CA CYS A 130 -7.23 3.82 -8.44
C CYS A 130 -6.57 4.02 -9.81
N LEU A 131 -6.84 5.16 -10.45
CA LEU A 131 -6.13 5.57 -11.66
C LEU A 131 -4.89 6.37 -11.24
N LEU A 132 -3.73 5.72 -11.19
CA LEU A 132 -2.44 6.41 -11.08
C LEU A 132 -2.06 6.95 -12.46
N THR A 133 -2.40 8.21 -12.71
CA THR A 133 -1.96 8.97 -13.89
C THR A 133 -0.72 9.79 -13.51
N ASP A 134 0.34 9.75 -14.33
CA ASP A 134 1.57 10.54 -14.17
C ASP A 134 1.23 12.05 -14.01
N PRO A 135 1.67 12.72 -12.92
CA PRO A 135 1.26 14.09 -12.58
C PRO A 135 1.86 15.19 -13.46
N ARG A 136 2.51 14.89 -14.59
CA ARG A 136 3.10 15.95 -15.43
C ARG A 136 2.09 16.86 -16.14
N THR A 137 0.78 16.59 -16.11
CA THR A 137 -0.18 17.32 -16.98
C THR A 137 -1.61 17.59 -16.46
N SER A 138 -1.96 17.45 -15.18
CA SER A 138 -3.35 17.73 -14.74
C SER A 138 -3.50 19.00 -13.89
N THR A 139 -3.87 20.09 -14.55
CA THR A 139 -4.52 21.26 -13.93
C THR A 139 -5.82 20.81 -13.24
N VAL A 140 -6.05 21.43 -12.11
CA VAL A 140 -6.84 20.92 -11.01
C VAL A 140 -8.35 21.12 -11.19
N TRP A 141 -9.13 20.09 -10.82
CA TRP A 141 -10.59 20.10 -10.79
C TRP A 141 -11.11 20.07 -9.34
N TRP A 142 -10.98 21.17 -8.59
CA TRP A 142 -11.64 21.33 -7.27
C TRP A 142 -13.10 21.81 -7.38
N HIS A 143 -13.64 21.98 -8.60
CA HIS A 143 -14.94 22.61 -8.81
C HIS A 143 -16.16 21.67 -8.74
N THR A 144 -15.99 20.35 -8.72
CA THR A 144 -17.13 19.41 -8.79
C THR A 144 -17.49 18.74 -7.47
N MET A 145 -16.79 19.04 -6.37
CA MET A 145 -17.06 18.42 -5.06
C MET A 145 -18.19 19.09 -4.25
N ARG A 146 -18.97 20.02 -4.85
CA ARG A 146 -19.98 20.81 -4.11
C ARG A 146 -21.43 20.34 -4.26
N LEU A 147 -21.73 19.31 -5.05
CA LEU A 147 -23.13 18.93 -5.24
C LEU A 147 -23.30 17.42 -5.24
N MET A 148 -23.58 16.86 -4.06
CA MET A 148 -24.55 15.77 -3.91
C MET A 148 -25.16 15.82 -2.49
N PRO A 149 -26.49 15.72 -2.37
CA PRO A 149 -27.18 15.48 -1.10
C PRO A 149 -26.96 14.05 -0.57
#